data_AF-A0A6G9XQ64-F1
#
_entry.id   AF-A0A6G9XQ64-F1
#
_cell.length_a   1.000
_cell.length_b   1.000
_cell.length_c   1.000
_cell.angle_alpha   90.00
_cell.angle_beta   90.00
_cell.angle_gamma   90.00
#
_symmetry.space_group_name_H-M   'P 1'
#
loop_
_entity.id
_entity.type
_entity.pdbx_description
1 polymer ?
#
loop_
_entity_poly.entity_id
_entity_poly.type
_entity_poly.pdbx_seq_one_letter_code
_entity_poly.pdbx_strand_id
1 'polypeptide(L)'
;MPDVPASTPDPRDPRQVDLERLVELAVEIERHRYLLRAAAEDYRWRVAQRVAWMEPDDQAMRRAHAERLIEAMMIDPVHHATLDLDAYRAVRDGAPLEFDLERRTYVLRRPGRDPLAVRPGLPEHRLGVIARLAGMGLRLEQIQVVALTTAQPGTRTTRPEAPPEVTRGGTTKSSRRHRSQRMHHADS
;
A
#
# COMPACT_ATOMS: atom_id res chain seq x y z
N MET A 1 -12.75 -64.43 3.88
CA MET A 1 -12.28 -63.04 3.70
C MET A 1 -13.16 -62.16 4.59
N PRO A 2 -12.67 -61.55 5.68
CA PRO A 2 -13.51 -60.65 6.45
C PRO A 2 -13.57 -59.29 5.75
N ASP A 3 -14.78 -58.77 5.60
CA ASP A 3 -15.04 -57.40 5.14
C ASP A 3 -14.51 -56.41 6.18
N VAL A 4 -13.53 -55.60 5.77
CA VAL A 4 -13.05 -54.46 6.55
C VAL A 4 -13.95 -53.27 6.20
N PRO A 5 -14.78 -52.75 7.12
CA PRO A 5 -15.56 -51.56 6.83
C PRO A 5 -14.60 -50.38 6.66
N ALA A 6 -14.70 -49.71 5.51
CA ALA A 6 -13.98 -48.47 5.21
C ALA A 6 -14.29 -47.46 6.33
N SER A 7 -13.27 -47.12 7.12
CA SER A 7 -13.37 -46.11 8.17
C SER A 7 -13.85 -44.79 7.56
N THR A 8 -15.02 -44.34 7.99
CA THR A 8 -15.51 -42.99 7.75
C THR A 8 -14.47 -41.98 8.24
N PRO A 9 -14.06 -40.98 7.44
CA PRO A 9 -13.09 -40.00 7.88
C PRO A 9 -13.62 -39.25 9.11
N ASP A 10 -12.85 -39.22 10.19
CA ASP A 10 -13.21 -38.51 11.42
C ASP A 10 -13.18 -36.99 11.14
N PRO A 11 -14.31 -36.26 11.30
CA PRO A 11 -14.36 -34.81 11.11
C PRO A 11 -13.55 -34.02 12.15
N ARG A 12 -12.91 -34.71 13.11
CA ARG A 12 -12.07 -34.11 14.16
C ARG A 12 -10.57 -34.28 13.93
N ASP A 13 -10.13 -34.79 12.78
CA ASP A 13 -8.70 -34.93 12.50
C ASP A 13 -8.05 -33.55 12.27
N PRO A 14 -7.17 -33.07 13.18
CA PRO A 14 -6.48 -31.78 13.05
C PRO A 14 -5.49 -31.73 11.86
N ARG A 15 -5.36 -32.82 11.09
CA ARG A 15 -4.53 -32.91 9.88
C ARG A 15 -5.27 -32.69 8.57
N GLN A 16 -6.56 -32.32 8.59
CA GLN A 16 -7.19 -31.70 7.42
C GLN A 16 -6.66 -30.27 7.27
N VAL A 17 -5.38 -30.18 6.88
CA VAL A 17 -4.86 -28.99 6.22
C VAL A 17 -5.80 -28.74 5.05
N ASP A 18 -6.49 -27.60 5.08
CA ASP A 18 -7.39 -27.20 4.01
C ASP A 18 -6.55 -26.95 2.75
N LEU A 19 -6.33 -28.04 2.01
CA LEU A 19 -5.48 -28.08 0.83
C LEU A 19 -6.03 -27.14 -0.25
N GLU A 20 -7.35 -27.04 -0.34
CA GLU A 20 -8.03 -26.10 -1.23
C GLU A 20 -7.66 -24.66 -0.86
N ARG A 21 -7.78 -24.29 0.41
CA ARG A 21 -7.37 -22.97 0.90
C ARG A 21 -5.89 -22.66 0.65
N LEU A 22 -4.99 -23.64 0.82
CA LEU A 22 -3.56 -23.47 0.52
C LEU A 22 -3.31 -23.25 -0.98
N VAL A 23 -4.00 -24.00 -1.85
CA VAL A 23 -3.92 -23.82 -3.30
C VAL A 23 -4.42 -22.43 -3.69
N GLU A 24 -5.54 -21.98 -3.13
CA GLU A 24 -6.05 -20.63 -3.38
C GLU A 24 -5.07 -19.54 -2.94
N LEU A 25 -4.44 -19.72 -1.76
CA LEU A 25 -3.42 -18.78 -1.28
C LEU A 25 -2.22 -18.75 -2.22
N ALA A 26 -1.73 -19.91 -2.68
CA ALA A 26 -0.61 -20.00 -3.60
C ALA A 26 -0.90 -19.30 -4.94
N VAL A 27 -2.11 -19.49 -5.49
CA VAL A 27 -2.56 -18.79 -6.71
C VAL A 27 -2.56 -17.28 -6.50
N GLU A 28 -3.06 -16.80 -5.36
CA GLU A 28 -3.09 -15.37 -5.07
C GLU A 28 -1.70 -14.78 -4.81
N ILE A 29 -0.78 -15.54 -4.21
CA ILE A 29 0.62 -15.16 -4.05
C ILE A 29 1.26 -14.92 -5.43
N GLU A 30 1.10 -15.85 -6.37
CA GLU A 30 1.68 -15.71 -7.70
C GLU A 30 1.09 -14.52 -8.47
N ARG A 31 -0.22 -14.33 -8.38
CA ARG A 31 -0.88 -13.16 -8.98
C ARG A 31 -0.40 -11.84 -8.36
N HIS A 32 -0.24 -11.81 -7.04
CA HIS A 32 0.27 -10.64 -6.32
C HIS A 32 1.70 -10.29 -6.75
N ARG A 33 2.58 -11.31 -6.83
CA ARG A 33 3.95 -11.16 -7.34
C ARG A 33 3.97 -10.61 -8.75
N TYR A 34 3.09 -11.13 -9.63
CA TYR A 34 2.98 -10.64 -10.99
C TYR A 34 2.62 -9.15 -11.06
N LEU A 35 1.64 -8.70 -10.26
CA LEU A 35 1.24 -7.29 -10.20
C LEU A 35 2.38 -6.38 -9.74
N LEU A 36 3.13 -6.79 -8.72
CA LEU A 36 4.25 -6.00 -8.18
C LEU A 36 5.52 -6.04 -9.03
N ARG A 37 5.63 -7.00 -9.95
CA ARG A 37 6.89 -7.29 -10.67
C ARG A 37 7.52 -6.05 -11.29
N ALA A 38 6.76 -5.31 -12.09
CA ALA A 38 7.27 -4.14 -12.79
C ALA A 38 7.73 -3.03 -11.82
N ALA A 39 6.94 -2.77 -10.78
CA ALA A 39 7.28 -1.76 -9.78
C ALA A 39 8.52 -2.14 -8.95
N ALA A 40 8.67 -3.44 -8.63
CA ALA A 40 9.82 -3.96 -7.91
C ALA A 40 11.10 -3.94 -8.77
N GLU A 41 11.02 -4.35 -10.03
CA GLU A 41 12.13 -4.30 -10.98
C GLU A 41 12.60 -2.86 -11.24
N ASP A 42 11.68 -1.91 -11.47
CA ASP A 42 12.00 -0.49 -11.60
C ASP A 42 12.69 0.05 -10.34
N TYR A 43 12.17 -0.29 -9.16
CA TYR A 43 12.75 0.15 -7.89
C TYR A 43 14.18 -0.38 -7.70
N ARG A 44 14.41 -1.67 -7.96
CA ARG A 44 15.75 -2.28 -7.91
C ARG A 44 16.72 -1.58 -8.86
N TRP A 45 16.30 -1.34 -10.11
CA TRP A 45 17.12 -0.66 -11.10
C TRP A 45 17.50 0.75 -10.61
N ARG A 46 16.54 1.54 -10.11
CA ARG A 46 16.80 2.90 -9.60
C ARG A 46 17.69 2.91 -8.36
N VAL A 47 17.53 1.94 -7.46
CA VAL A 47 18.43 1.79 -6.30
C VAL A 47 19.84 1.47 -6.76
N ALA A 48 20.02 0.53 -7.70
CA ALA A 48 21.33 0.19 -8.25
C ALA A 48 22.04 1.41 -8.87
N GLN A 49 21.31 2.23 -9.65
CA GLN A 49 21.85 3.48 -10.20
C GLN A 49 22.27 4.47 -9.12
N ARG A 50 21.46 4.61 -8.06
CA ARG A 50 21.72 5.59 -6.98
C ARG A 50 22.94 5.23 -6.14
N VAL A 51 23.21 3.94 -5.95
CA VAL A 51 24.30 3.47 -5.08
C VAL A 51 25.59 3.18 -5.83
N ALA A 52 25.61 3.27 -7.16
CA ALA A 52 26.74 2.85 -8.00
C ALA A 52 28.10 3.46 -7.60
N TRP A 53 28.08 4.66 -7.02
CA TRP A 53 29.27 5.44 -6.63
C TRP A 53 29.62 5.33 -5.14
N MET A 54 28.86 4.57 -4.36
CA MET A 54 29.10 4.40 -2.92
C MET A 54 30.17 3.34 -2.65
N GLU A 55 30.69 3.32 -1.43
CA GLU A 55 31.56 2.23 -0.97
C GLU A 55 30.83 0.89 -0.99
N PRO A 56 31.52 -0.24 -1.25
CA PRO A 56 30.88 -1.55 -1.43
C PRO A 56 29.94 -1.97 -0.28
N ASP A 57 30.32 -1.70 0.96
CA ASP A 57 29.51 -2.04 2.14
C ASP A 57 28.22 -1.22 2.20
N ASP A 58 28.30 0.08 1.87
CA ASP A 58 27.13 0.95 1.78
C ASP A 58 26.20 0.53 0.65
N GLN A 59 26.77 0.11 -0.50
CA GLN A 59 25.98 -0.44 -1.61
C GLN A 59 25.21 -1.68 -1.16
N ALA A 60 25.88 -2.62 -0.51
CA ALA A 60 25.27 -3.86 -0.04
C ALA A 60 24.15 -3.58 0.96
N MET A 61 24.39 -2.69 1.93
CA MET A 61 23.39 -2.29 2.91
C MET A 61 22.15 -1.68 2.25
N ARG A 62 22.33 -0.75 1.30
CA ARG A 62 21.22 -0.07 0.61
C ARG A 62 20.42 -1.02 -0.27
N ARG A 63 21.08 -1.92 -0.99
CA ARG A 63 20.41 -2.97 -1.80
C ARG A 63 19.63 -3.93 -0.91
N ALA A 64 20.21 -4.38 0.20
CA ALA A 64 19.53 -5.26 1.15
C ALA A 64 18.30 -4.58 1.77
N HIS A 65 18.37 -3.27 2.07
CA HIS A 65 17.22 -2.51 2.54
C HIS A 65 16.11 -2.43 1.47
N ALA A 66 16.48 -2.23 0.21
CA ALA A 66 15.52 -2.20 -0.89
C ALA A 66 14.78 -3.55 -1.04
N GLU A 67 15.49 -4.67 -0.96
CA GLU A 67 14.84 -5.99 -0.99
C GLU A 67 13.90 -6.21 0.19
N ARG A 68 14.28 -5.81 1.42
CA ARG A 68 13.38 -5.88 2.58
C ARG A 68 12.11 -5.06 2.40
N LEU A 69 12.19 -3.90 1.74
CA LEU A 69 11.02 -3.09 1.43
C LEU A 69 10.10 -3.79 0.43
N ILE A 70 10.66 -4.41 -0.62
CA ILE A 70 9.90 -5.18 -1.59
C ILE A 70 9.24 -6.39 -0.90
N GLU A 71 9.99 -7.13 -0.09
CA GLU A 71 9.50 -8.30 0.65
C GLU A 71 8.34 -7.93 1.58
N ALA A 72 8.43 -6.82 2.30
CA ALA A 72 7.37 -6.34 3.20
C ALA A 72 6.06 -5.96 2.47
N MET A 73 6.08 -5.85 1.13
CA MET A 73 4.90 -5.63 0.30
C MET A 73 4.32 -6.91 -0.29
N MET A 74 5.04 -8.03 -0.21
CA MET A 74 4.59 -9.33 -0.74
C MET A 74 3.67 -10.06 0.24
N ILE A 75 2.87 -10.99 -0.29
CA ILE A 75 2.16 -11.98 0.52
C ILE A 75 3.17 -13.04 0.96
N ASP A 76 3.52 -13.03 2.25
CA ASP A 76 4.23 -14.11 2.93
C ASP A 76 3.26 -15.27 3.28
N PRO A 77 3.50 -16.51 2.80
CA PRO A 77 2.58 -17.63 3.00
C PRO A 77 2.46 -18.10 4.46
N VAL A 78 3.48 -17.87 5.30
CA VAL A 78 3.49 -18.26 6.71
C VAL A 78 2.77 -17.21 7.54
N HIS A 79 3.14 -15.94 7.38
CA HIS A 79 2.55 -14.83 8.14
C HIS A 79 1.12 -14.50 7.70
N HIS A 80 0.76 -14.82 6.44
CA HIS A 80 -0.56 -14.58 5.88
C HIS A 80 -1.34 -15.87 5.59
N ALA A 81 -1.04 -16.95 6.30
CA ALA A 81 -1.76 -18.22 6.16
C ALA A 81 -3.29 -18.06 6.37
N THR A 82 -3.70 -17.12 7.22
CA THR A 82 -5.10 -16.83 7.54
C THR A 82 -5.66 -15.60 6.82
N LEU A 83 -5.01 -15.11 5.77
CA LEU A 83 -5.46 -13.93 5.02
C LEU A 83 -6.89 -14.12 4.52
N ASP A 84 -7.80 -13.19 4.73
CA ASP A 84 -9.11 -13.26 4.06
C ASP A 84 -8.93 -12.87 2.56
N LEU A 85 -8.94 -13.89 1.70
CA LEU A 85 -8.73 -13.71 0.26
C LEU A 85 -9.88 -12.97 -0.42
N ASP A 86 -11.11 -13.09 0.09
CA ASP A 86 -12.25 -12.35 -0.46
C ASP A 86 -12.08 -10.86 -0.20
N ALA A 87 -11.69 -10.49 1.03
CA ALA A 87 -11.39 -9.11 1.40
C ALA A 87 -10.21 -8.55 0.58
N TYR A 88 -9.13 -9.33 0.46
CA TYR A 88 -7.97 -8.95 -0.36
C TYR A 88 -8.36 -8.72 -1.83
N ARG A 89 -9.10 -9.65 -2.44
CA ARG A 89 -9.58 -9.56 -3.83
C ARG A 89 -10.48 -8.35 -4.02
N ALA A 90 -11.43 -8.11 -3.11
CA ALA A 90 -12.33 -6.96 -3.17
C ALA A 90 -11.57 -5.64 -3.21
N VAL A 91 -10.53 -5.49 -2.38
CA VAL A 91 -9.71 -4.27 -2.36
C VAL A 91 -8.82 -4.18 -3.60
N ARG A 92 -8.14 -5.27 -3.98
CA ARG A 92 -7.28 -5.37 -5.17
C ARG A 92 -8.03 -4.96 -6.43
N ASP A 93 -9.24 -5.49 -6.60
CA ASP A 93 -10.06 -5.29 -7.80
C ASP A 93 -10.83 -3.95 -7.75
N GLY A 94 -10.72 -3.21 -6.65
CA GLY A 94 -11.35 -1.90 -6.50
C GLY A 94 -12.87 -1.98 -6.40
N ALA A 95 -13.40 -3.02 -5.73
CA ALA A 95 -14.82 -3.17 -5.48
C ALA A 95 -15.40 -1.91 -4.79
N PRO A 96 -16.67 -1.55 -5.06
CA PRO A 96 -17.30 -0.37 -4.48
C PRO A 96 -17.63 -0.58 -3.00
N LEU A 97 -16.62 -0.39 -2.15
CA LEU A 97 -16.74 -0.53 -0.70
C LEU A 97 -17.41 0.72 -0.09
N GLU A 98 -18.40 0.51 0.76
CA GLU A 98 -19.04 1.56 1.56
C GLU A 98 -18.39 1.61 2.94
N PHE A 99 -18.11 2.80 3.47
CA PHE A 99 -17.57 2.92 4.83
C PHE A 99 -18.72 2.95 5.85
N ASP A 100 -18.76 1.96 6.72
CA ASP A 100 -19.64 1.91 7.89
C ASP A 100 -18.98 2.71 9.03
N LEU A 101 -19.57 3.87 9.34
CA LEU A 101 -19.06 4.80 10.37
C LEU A 101 -19.17 4.22 11.79
N GLU A 102 -20.20 3.43 12.08
CA GLU A 102 -20.42 2.87 13.40
C GLU A 102 -19.38 1.79 13.70
N ARG A 103 -19.10 0.95 12.71
CA ARG A 103 -18.15 -0.16 12.82
C ARG A 103 -16.72 0.19 12.43
N ARG A 104 -16.50 1.42 11.92
CA ARG A 104 -15.22 1.92 11.39
C ARG A 104 -14.57 0.94 10.40
N THR A 105 -15.38 0.34 9.53
CA THR A 105 -14.95 -0.68 8.58
C THR A 105 -15.52 -0.39 7.21
N TYR A 106 -14.81 -0.84 6.17
CA TYR A 106 -15.40 -0.90 4.84
C TYR A 106 -16.29 -2.14 4.74
N VAL A 107 -17.36 -2.06 3.96
CA VAL A 107 -18.31 -3.15 3.73
C VAL A 107 -18.59 -3.25 2.24
N LEU A 108 -18.41 -4.44 1.68
CA LEU A 108 -18.90 -4.80 0.36
C LEU A 108 -20.25 -5.51 0.51
N ARG A 109 -21.32 -4.89 0.03
CA ARG A 109 -22.63 -5.54 -0.04
C ARG A 109 -22.68 -6.46 -1.26
N ARG A 110 -23.02 -7.73 -1.03
CA ARG A 110 -23.05 -8.77 -2.07
C ARG A 110 -24.47 -9.31 -2.18
N PRO A 111 -25.13 -9.24 -3.36
CA PRO A 111 -26.48 -9.80 -3.51
C PRO A 111 -26.52 -11.28 -3.16
N GLY A 112 -27.45 -11.68 -2.28
CA GLY A 112 -27.64 -13.08 -1.88
C GLY A 112 -26.50 -13.69 -1.04
N ARG A 113 -25.58 -12.88 -0.52
CA ARG A 113 -24.48 -13.32 0.37
C ARG A 113 -24.34 -12.36 1.53
N ASP A 114 -23.70 -12.82 2.60
CA ASP A 114 -23.38 -11.96 3.72
C ASP A 114 -22.45 -10.81 3.28
N PRO A 115 -22.66 -9.59 3.82
CA PRO A 115 -21.76 -8.46 3.56
C PRO A 115 -20.34 -8.81 3.97
N LEU A 116 -19.38 -8.49 3.11
CA LEU A 116 -17.97 -8.71 3.39
C LEU A 116 -17.39 -7.47 4.07
N ALA A 117 -16.96 -7.62 5.32
CA ALA A 117 -16.30 -6.55 6.06
C ALA A 117 -14.80 -6.52 5.74
N VAL A 118 -14.30 -5.36 5.34
CA VAL A 118 -12.89 -5.10 5.07
C VAL A 118 -12.40 -4.06 6.06
N ARG A 119 -11.57 -4.48 7.03
CA ARG A 119 -11.05 -3.58 8.06
C ARG A 119 -9.80 -2.85 7.56
N PRO A 120 -9.77 -1.50 7.65
CA PRO A 120 -8.56 -0.74 7.38
C PRO A 120 -7.41 -1.21 8.29
N GLY A 121 -6.19 -1.22 7.76
CA GLY A 121 -4.99 -1.58 8.51
C GLY A 121 -4.75 -3.08 8.72
N LEU A 122 -5.72 -3.95 8.41
CA LEU A 122 -5.47 -5.39 8.36
C LEU A 122 -4.67 -5.79 7.10
N PRO A 123 -3.99 -6.95 7.11
CA PRO A 123 -3.15 -7.39 5.99
C PRO A 123 -3.91 -7.45 4.66
N GLU A 124 -5.16 -7.90 4.65
CA GLU A 124 -5.99 -8.02 3.44
C GLU A 124 -6.19 -6.68 2.76
N HIS A 125 -6.53 -5.66 3.56
CA HIS A 125 -6.72 -4.31 3.07
C HIS A 125 -5.39 -3.72 2.58
N ARG A 126 -4.33 -3.81 3.39
CA ARG A 126 -3.01 -3.26 3.04
C ARG A 126 -2.46 -3.90 1.76
N LEU A 127 -2.44 -5.23 1.68
CA LEU A 127 -1.92 -5.98 0.53
C LEU A 127 -2.82 -5.80 -0.70
N GLY A 128 -4.14 -5.70 -0.52
CA GLY A 128 -5.08 -5.40 -1.59
C GLY A 128 -4.84 -4.01 -2.19
N VAL A 129 -4.63 -2.99 -1.35
CA VAL A 129 -4.28 -1.63 -1.81
C VAL A 129 -2.95 -1.66 -2.58
N ILE A 130 -1.93 -2.30 -2.04
CA ILE A 130 -0.62 -2.46 -2.71
C ILE A 130 -0.80 -3.08 -4.10
N ALA A 131 -1.51 -4.21 -4.19
CA ALA A 131 -1.74 -4.92 -5.43
C ALA A 131 -2.51 -4.08 -6.46
N ARG A 132 -3.53 -3.35 -6.01
CA ARG A 132 -4.31 -2.44 -6.86
C ARG A 132 -3.44 -1.32 -7.43
N LEU A 133 -2.66 -0.64 -6.58
CA LEU A 133 -1.81 0.47 -7.00
C LEU A 133 -0.71 0.00 -7.96
N ALA A 134 -0.12 -1.16 -7.69
CA ALA A 134 0.82 -1.80 -8.60
C ALA A 134 0.18 -2.16 -9.95
N GLY A 135 -1.04 -2.71 -9.93
CA GLY A 135 -1.82 -3.00 -11.13
C GLY A 135 -2.19 -1.76 -11.95
N MET A 136 -2.26 -0.58 -11.31
CA MET A 136 -2.42 0.71 -11.99
C MET A 136 -1.09 1.33 -12.47
N GLY A 137 0.04 0.63 -12.29
CA GLY A 137 1.35 1.07 -12.76
C GLY A 137 2.04 2.10 -11.85
N LEU A 138 1.63 2.24 -10.59
CA LEU A 138 2.33 3.14 -9.67
C LEU A 138 3.71 2.59 -9.28
N ARG A 139 4.64 3.52 -9.01
CA ARG A 139 5.98 3.16 -8.53
C ARG A 139 5.95 2.71 -7.08
N LEU A 140 6.89 1.85 -6.70
CA LEU A 140 6.95 1.24 -5.38
C LEU A 140 6.95 2.25 -4.23
N GLU A 141 7.63 3.40 -4.37
CA GLU A 141 7.62 4.45 -3.34
C GLU A 141 6.28 5.16 -3.21
N GLN A 142 5.54 5.34 -4.32
CA GLN A 142 4.19 5.91 -4.29
C GLN A 142 3.21 4.95 -3.61
N ILE A 143 3.35 3.65 -3.92
CA ILE A 143 2.60 2.58 -3.26
C ILE A 143 2.85 2.59 -1.75
N GLN A 144 4.11 2.69 -1.31
CA GLN A 144 4.47 2.70 0.10
C GLN A 144 3.77 3.83 0.86
N VAL A 145 3.80 5.05 0.32
CA VAL A 145 3.18 6.22 0.95
C VAL A 145 1.67 6.01 1.10
N VAL A 146 0.98 5.56 0.04
CA VAL A 146 -0.48 5.38 0.07
C VAL A 146 -0.88 4.21 0.97
N ALA A 147 -0.12 3.10 0.96
CA ALA A 147 -0.39 1.97 1.83
C ALA A 147 -0.26 2.33 3.32
N LEU A 148 0.67 3.21 3.68
CA LEU A 148 0.85 3.69 5.05
C LEU A 148 -0.28 4.63 5.50
N THR A 149 -0.75 5.51 4.61
CA THR A 149 -1.83 6.47 4.96
C THR A 149 -3.20 5.80 5.00
N THR A 150 -3.46 4.82 4.14
CA THR A 150 -4.72 4.06 4.12
C THR A 150 -4.85 3.04 5.25
N ALA A 151 -3.76 2.73 5.95
CA ALA A 151 -3.76 1.90 7.15
C ALA A 151 -4.16 2.67 8.44
N GLN A 152 -4.21 4.02 8.41
CA GLN A 152 -4.64 4.81 9.57
C GLN A 152 -6.17 5.02 9.54
N PRO A 153 -6.92 4.51 10.53
CA PRO A 153 -8.34 4.80 10.65
C PRO A 153 -8.51 6.22 11.19
N GLY A 154 -8.53 7.21 10.30
CA GLY A 154 -8.80 8.58 10.68
C GLY A 154 -8.03 9.61 9.88
N THR A 155 -8.52 9.90 8.68
CA THR A 155 -8.59 11.29 8.22
C THR A 155 -9.63 11.35 7.13
N ARG A 156 -10.68 12.15 7.35
CA ARG A 156 -11.57 12.58 6.27
C ARG A 156 -10.71 13.13 5.15
N THR A 157 -10.58 12.40 4.04
CA THR A 157 -10.26 13.01 2.76
C THR A 157 -11.53 13.70 2.29
N THR A 158 -11.80 14.89 2.85
CA THR A 158 -12.61 15.86 2.14
C THR A 158 -11.93 16.11 0.80
N ARG A 159 -12.64 15.82 -0.29
CA ARG A 159 -12.23 16.22 -1.64
C ARG A 159 -11.85 17.71 -1.58
N PRO A 160 -10.62 18.11 -1.93
CA PRO A 160 -10.29 19.53 -2.00
C PRO A 160 -11.16 20.15 -3.09
N GLU A 161 -12.09 21.05 -2.72
CA GLU A 161 -12.90 21.79 -3.68
C GLU A 161 -12.09 22.87 -4.42
N ALA A 162 -10.90 23.20 -3.92
CA ALA A 162 -9.99 24.17 -4.52
C ALA A 162 -8.53 23.69 -4.44
N PRO A 163 -7.68 24.09 -5.41
CA PRO A 163 -6.24 23.88 -5.32
C PRO A 163 -5.69 24.59 -4.08
N PRO A 164 -4.67 24.02 -3.40
CA PRO A 164 -4.08 24.64 -2.21
C PRO A 164 -3.47 25.99 -2.57
N GLU A 165 -3.98 27.05 -1.95
CA GLU A 165 -3.43 28.38 -2.07
C GLU A 165 -2.10 28.43 -1.29
N VAL A 166 -0.99 28.40 -2.02
CA VAL A 166 0.35 28.54 -1.44
C VAL A 166 0.55 30.02 -1.13
N THR A 167 0.21 30.44 0.09
CA THR A 167 0.62 31.75 0.59
C THR A 167 2.14 31.69 0.83
N ARG A 168 2.94 32.25 -0.09
CA ARG A 168 4.37 32.49 0.16
C ARG A 168 4.53 33.54 1.25
N GLY A 169 4.47 33.09 2.50
CA GLY A 169 4.83 33.88 3.68
C GLY A 169 6.35 34.10 3.73
N GLY A 170 6.77 35.24 3.19
CA GLY A 170 7.89 36.05 3.68
C GLY A 170 9.23 35.39 3.97
N THR A 171 10.11 35.36 2.97
CA THR A 171 11.55 35.65 3.15
C THR A 171 12.13 36.37 1.93
N THR A 172 11.60 37.55 1.60
CA THR A 172 12.34 38.52 0.79
C THR A 172 12.74 39.67 1.68
N LYS A 173 14.00 39.63 2.11
CA LYS A 173 14.73 40.77 2.66
C LYS A 173 14.43 42.01 1.81
N SER A 174 13.85 43.02 2.45
CA SER A 174 13.75 44.37 1.92
C SER A 174 15.16 44.96 1.89
N SER A 175 15.69 45.23 0.71
CA SER A 175 16.86 46.11 0.59
C SER A 175 16.81 46.91 -0.71
N ARG A 176 16.71 48.23 -0.50
CA ARG A 176 17.01 49.36 -1.40
C ARG A 176 16.05 49.63 -2.56
N ARG A 177 15.06 50.48 -2.26
CA ARG A 177 14.61 51.50 -3.21
C ARG A 177 15.55 52.71 -3.10
N HIS A 178 16.38 52.92 -4.12
CA HIS A 178 16.95 54.23 -4.40
C HIS A 178 15.81 55.17 -4.79
N ARG A 179 15.43 56.07 -3.88
CA ARG A 179 14.61 57.23 -4.21
C ARG A 179 15.50 58.45 -3.97
N SER A 180 16.03 58.99 -5.07
CA SER A 180 16.78 60.23 -5.11
C SER A 180 15.93 61.34 -4.49
N GLN A 181 16.34 61.83 -3.33
CA GLN A 181 15.80 63.04 -2.73
C GLN A 181 16.21 64.23 -3.61
N ARG A 182 15.21 64.91 -4.18
CA ARG A 182 15.34 66.29 -4.62
C ARG A 182 15.47 67.15 -3.37
N MET A 183 16.65 67.74 -3.16
CA MET A 183 16.80 68.85 -2.23
C MET A 183 16.31 70.13 -2.92
N HIS A 184 15.28 70.74 -2.35
CA HIS A 184 15.00 72.15 -2.54
C HIS A 184 16.07 72.95 -1.80
N HIS A 185 16.90 73.68 -2.53
CA HIS A 185 17.53 74.88 -2.01
C HIS A 185 16.59 76.05 -2.30
N ALA A 186 16.13 76.72 -1.26
CA ALA A 186 15.60 78.07 -1.35
C ALA A 186 16.44 78.91 -0.37
N ASP A 187 17.36 79.70 -0.93
CA ASP A 187 17.97 80.84 -0.27
C ASP A 187 17.60 82.07 -1.09
N SER A 188 16.68 82.87 -0.55
CA SER A 188 16.64 84.34 -0.53
C SER A 188 15.33 84.77 0.13
#